data_AF-A0A0R1TQ98-F1
#
_entry.id   AF-A0A0R1TQ98-F1
#
_cell.length_a   1.000
_cell.length_b   1.000
_cell.length_c   1.000
_cell.angle_alpha   90.00
_cell.angle_beta   90.00
_cell.angle_gamma   90.00
#
_symmetry.space_group_name_H-M   'P 1'
#
loop_
_entity.id
_entity.type
_entity.pdbx_description
1 polymer ?
#
loop_
_entity_poly.entity_id
_entity_poly.type
_entity_poly.pdbx_seq_one_letter_code
_entity_poly.pdbx_strand_id
1 'polypeptide(L)'
;MLSYDDVVTKNVTEYLQSQLETNLPGLTVELNNIPKATAIQRYMDGEFDFGLLGWGADYADPTTFLNLLTVDGSGNYGKWDNQEFNNLMNVEKTTNVNNESKRWDDLVKAANVVNDTAVISPLYQPTLATMVKSKVQNVGYDNFGHFIFRDMSVK
;
A
#
# COMPACT_ATOMS: atom_id res chain seq x y z
N MET A 1 14.09 -6.66 7.76
CA MET A 1 13.16 -5.96 6.83
C MET A 1 13.00 -6.78 5.56
N LEU A 2 11.85 -7.43 5.39
CA LEU A 2 11.48 -8.10 4.13
C LEU A 2 11.05 -7.04 3.10
N SER A 3 11.47 -7.19 1.83
CA SER A 3 10.95 -6.37 0.73
C SER A 3 11.23 -6.98 -0.65
N TYR A 4 10.88 -6.26 -1.71
CA TYR A 4 11.08 -6.65 -3.11
C TYR A 4 12.51 -6.36 -3.58
N ASP A 5 13.00 -7.16 -4.53
CA ASP A 5 14.37 -7.07 -5.05
C ASP A 5 14.55 -6.13 -6.26
N ASP A 6 13.54 -5.33 -6.60
CA ASP A 6 13.63 -4.32 -7.64
C ASP A 6 14.53 -3.14 -7.21
N VAL A 7 15.03 -2.39 -8.20
CA VAL A 7 16.02 -1.33 -8.00
C VAL A 7 15.51 -0.21 -7.09
N VAL A 8 14.23 0.19 -7.24
CA VAL A 8 13.68 1.30 -6.47
C VAL A 8 13.53 0.89 -5.01
N THR A 9 12.95 -0.28 -4.77
CA THR A 9 12.72 -0.81 -3.43
C THR A 9 14.03 -1.06 -2.67
N LYS A 10 15.07 -1.58 -3.33
CA LYS A 10 16.40 -1.75 -2.74
C LYS A 10 16.97 -0.42 -2.23
N ASN A 11 16.95 0.62 -3.04
CA ASN A 11 17.45 1.94 -2.63
C ASN A 11 16.68 2.50 -1.42
N VAL A 12 15.35 2.33 -1.40
CA VAL A 12 14.51 2.78 -0.27
C VAL A 12 14.84 1.98 1.00
N THR A 13 14.98 0.66 0.90
CA THR A 13 15.30 -0.19 2.06
C THR A 13 16.68 0.09 2.65
N GLU A 14 17.70 0.35 1.82
CA GLU A 14 19.03 0.77 2.27
C GLU A 14 18.99 2.12 3.01
N TYR A 15 18.24 3.08 2.46
CA TYR A 15 18.04 4.37 3.13
C TYR A 15 17.33 4.21 4.48
N LEU A 16 16.25 3.43 4.52
CA LEU A 16 15.52 3.17 5.76
C LEU A 16 16.38 2.46 6.80
N GLN A 17 17.16 1.44 6.42
CA GLN A 17 18.12 0.79 7.32
C GLN A 17 19.05 1.83 7.94
N SER A 18 19.70 2.66 7.11
CA SER A 18 20.60 3.72 7.59
C SER A 18 19.91 4.69 8.54
N GLN A 19 18.71 5.17 8.22
CA GLN A 19 17.99 6.11 9.06
C GLN A 19 17.52 5.47 10.37
N LEU A 20 17.02 4.23 10.33
CA LEU A 20 16.54 3.52 11.51
C LEU A 20 17.69 3.26 12.47
N GLU A 21 18.82 2.72 12.00
CA GLU A 21 19.97 2.43 12.85
C GLU A 21 20.65 3.70 13.39
N THR A 22 20.66 4.79 12.61
CA THR A 22 21.20 6.08 13.07
C THR A 22 20.36 6.71 14.18
N ASN A 23 19.03 6.65 14.05
CA ASN A 23 18.12 7.36 14.95
C ASN A 23 17.61 6.51 16.12
N LEU A 24 17.76 5.18 16.08
CA LEU A 24 17.29 4.26 17.11
C LEU A 24 18.47 3.44 17.67
N PRO A 25 19.17 3.95 18.70
CA PRO A 25 20.31 3.27 19.29
C PRO A 25 19.95 1.85 19.76
N GLY A 26 20.76 0.87 19.34
CA GLY A 26 20.57 -0.54 19.68
C GLY A 26 19.68 -1.31 18.70
N LEU A 27 19.10 -0.65 17.68
CA LEU A 27 18.44 -1.32 16.58
C LEU A 27 19.47 -1.76 15.52
N THR A 28 19.34 -2.99 15.03
CA THR A 28 20.05 -3.48 13.85
C THR A 28 19.01 -4.01 12.88
N VAL A 29 19.08 -3.57 11.63
CA VAL A 29 18.12 -3.93 10.59
C VAL A 29 18.82 -4.77 9.53
N GLU A 30 18.43 -6.02 9.40
CA GLU A 30 18.88 -6.86 8.28
C GLU A 30 17.96 -6.69 7.07
N LEU A 31 18.53 -6.44 5.89
CA LEU A 31 17.77 -6.34 4.64
C LEU A 31 17.57 -7.72 4.01
N ASN A 32 16.31 -8.04 3.68
CA ASN A 32 15.94 -9.28 3.01
C ASN A 32 15.12 -8.95 1.76
N ASN A 33 15.81 -8.50 0.71
CA ASN A 33 15.22 -8.13 -0.57
C ASN A 33 15.21 -9.33 -1.52
N ILE A 34 14.02 -9.86 -1.81
CA ILE A 34 13.83 -11.11 -2.58
C ILE A 34 12.79 -10.92 -3.70
N PRO A 35 12.69 -11.84 -4.67
CA PRO A 35 11.70 -11.74 -5.74
C PRO A 35 10.28 -11.52 -5.20
N LYS A 36 9.55 -10.58 -5.80
CA LYS A 36 8.23 -10.12 -5.32
C LYS A 36 7.25 -11.25 -4.98
N ALA A 37 7.15 -12.28 -5.84
CA ALA A 37 6.24 -13.40 -5.59
C ALA A 37 6.60 -14.16 -4.30
N THR A 38 7.90 -14.38 -4.06
CA THR A 38 8.40 -15.02 -2.84
C THR A 38 8.18 -14.12 -1.62
N ALA A 39 8.42 -12.81 -1.74
CA ALA A 39 8.16 -11.86 -0.65
C ALA A 39 6.67 -11.86 -0.26
N ILE A 40 5.76 -11.79 -1.24
CA ILE A 40 4.31 -11.85 -0.99
C ILE A 40 3.93 -13.14 -0.24
N GLN A 41 4.46 -14.29 -0.66
CA GLN A 41 4.20 -15.54 0.03
C GLN A 41 4.66 -15.49 1.49
N ARG A 42 5.87 -14.98 1.76
CA ARG A 42 6.37 -14.81 3.13
C ARG A 42 5.51 -13.86 3.97
N TYR A 43 5.00 -12.78 3.38
CA TYR A 43 4.05 -11.91 4.07
C TYR A 43 2.74 -12.63 4.41
N MET A 44 2.21 -13.44 3.48
CA MET A 44 1.00 -14.22 3.72
C MET A 44 1.19 -15.26 4.82
N ASP A 45 2.36 -15.88 4.86
CA ASP A 45 2.76 -16.92 5.83
C ASP A 45 3.18 -16.34 7.19
N GLY A 46 3.32 -15.01 7.30
CA GLY A 46 3.78 -14.36 8.54
C GLY A 46 5.29 -14.50 8.80
N GLU A 47 6.07 -14.83 7.78
CA GLU A 47 7.53 -15.04 7.87
C GLU A 47 8.31 -13.72 7.75
N PHE A 48 8.01 -12.75 8.62
CA PHE A 48 8.65 -11.45 8.67
C PHE A 48 8.46 -10.77 10.04
N ASP A 49 9.44 -9.96 10.46
CA ASP A 49 9.27 -9.06 11.63
C ASP A 49 8.63 -7.74 11.21
N PHE A 50 9.14 -7.15 10.13
CA PHE A 50 8.60 -5.97 9.46
C PHE A 50 9.07 -5.94 8.01
N GLY A 51 8.40 -5.14 7.17
CA GLY A 51 8.75 -5.05 5.77
C GLY A 51 8.27 -3.77 5.09
N LEU A 52 8.78 -3.57 3.88
CA LEU A 52 8.36 -2.48 3.01
C LEU A 52 7.47 -3.03 1.90
N LEU A 53 6.23 -2.52 1.86
CA LEU A 53 5.17 -2.88 0.92
C LEU A 53 4.66 -1.61 0.23
N GLY A 54 4.11 -1.78 -0.97
CA GLY A 54 3.41 -0.71 -1.68
C GLY A 54 2.04 -1.20 -2.16
N TRP A 55 1.06 -0.31 -2.15
CA TRP A 55 -0.27 -0.57 -2.68
C TRP A 55 -0.66 0.52 -3.68
N GLY A 56 -1.17 0.12 -4.85
CA GLY A 56 -1.78 1.01 -5.82
C GLY A 56 -3.30 0.89 -5.73
N ALA A 57 -4.02 1.99 -5.94
CA ALA A 57 -5.48 1.96 -5.89
C ALA A 57 -6.05 1.07 -7.01
N ASP A 58 -6.93 0.14 -6.66
CA ASP A 58 -7.67 -0.71 -7.61
C ASP A 58 -8.89 0.02 -8.20
N TYR A 59 -9.44 0.97 -7.43
CA TYR A 59 -10.59 1.79 -7.77
C TYR A 59 -10.57 3.11 -6.97
N ALA A 60 -11.37 4.11 -7.41
CA ALA A 60 -11.30 5.49 -6.92
C ALA A 60 -12.13 5.70 -5.64
N ASP A 61 -11.84 4.91 -4.60
CA ASP A 61 -12.48 5.01 -3.29
C ASP A 61 -11.49 4.65 -2.17
N PRO A 62 -11.51 5.34 -1.01
CA PRO A 62 -10.57 5.06 0.09
C PRO A 62 -10.59 3.61 0.59
N THR A 63 -11.72 2.91 0.40
CA THR A 63 -11.85 1.50 0.77
C THR A 63 -10.88 0.59 0.02
N THR A 64 -10.33 0.99 -1.13
CA THR A 64 -9.25 0.24 -1.81
C THR A 64 -8.01 0.07 -0.93
N PHE A 65 -7.75 1.00 0.00
CA PHE A 65 -6.66 0.92 0.97
C PHE A 65 -7.13 0.39 2.32
N LEU A 66 -8.26 0.90 2.85
CA LEU A 66 -8.72 0.55 4.19
C LEU A 66 -9.17 -0.92 4.29
N ASN A 67 -9.77 -1.50 3.25
CA ASN A 67 -10.16 -2.91 3.25
C ASN A 67 -8.97 -3.87 3.34
N LEU A 68 -7.74 -3.42 3.09
CA LEU A 68 -6.56 -4.26 3.28
C LEU A 68 -6.33 -4.61 4.74
N LEU A 69 -6.74 -3.73 5.65
CA LEU A 69 -6.44 -3.83 7.08
C LEU A 69 -7.60 -4.43 7.88
N THR A 70 -8.72 -4.78 7.25
CA THR A 70 -9.79 -5.50 7.96
C THR A 70 -9.30 -6.88 8.39
N VAL A 71 -9.97 -7.49 9.37
CA VAL A 71 -9.59 -8.83 9.87
C VAL A 71 -9.58 -9.90 8.77
N ASP A 72 -10.44 -9.75 7.76
CA ASP A 72 -10.56 -10.59 6.55
C ASP A 72 -9.84 -10.00 5.32
N GLY A 73 -9.12 -8.89 5.50
CA GLY A 73 -8.45 -8.15 4.44
C GLY A 73 -7.27 -8.91 3.87
N SER A 74 -7.18 -8.98 2.54
CA SER A 74 -6.11 -9.70 1.83
C SER A 74 -4.71 -9.10 2.04
N GLY A 75 -4.64 -7.82 2.43
CA GLY A 75 -3.40 -7.12 2.75
C GLY A 75 -3.04 -7.14 4.24
N ASN A 76 -3.82 -7.80 5.10
CA ASN A 76 -3.62 -7.83 6.54
C ASN A 76 -2.56 -8.89 6.93
N TYR A 77 -1.34 -8.69 6.45
CA TYR A 77 -0.24 -9.62 6.67
C TYR A 77 0.16 -9.71 8.16
N GLY A 78 0.06 -8.59 8.88
CA GLY A 78 0.34 -8.52 10.32
C GLY A 78 -0.75 -9.11 11.22
N LYS A 79 -1.85 -9.63 10.64
CA LYS A 79 -2.99 -10.20 11.37
C LYS A 79 -3.56 -9.24 12.42
N TRP A 80 -3.56 -7.95 12.11
CA TRP A 80 -4.10 -6.92 12.98
C TRP A 80 -5.61 -7.07 13.10
N ASP A 81 -6.12 -7.04 14.33
CA ASP A 81 -7.54 -7.04 14.60
C ASP A 81 -7.86 -5.90 15.56
N ASN A 82 -8.64 -4.95 15.08
CA ASN A 82 -9.11 -3.82 15.87
C ASN A 82 -10.63 -3.71 15.71
N GLN A 83 -11.33 -3.92 16.83
CA GLN A 83 -12.79 -3.95 16.85
C GLN A 83 -13.42 -2.64 16.39
N GLU A 84 -12.84 -1.49 16.75
CA GLU A 84 -13.36 -0.18 16.35
C GLU A 84 -13.23 0.02 14.83
N PHE A 85 -12.04 -0.25 14.29
CA PHE A 85 -11.77 -0.20 12.86
C PHE A 85 -12.72 -1.11 12.07
N ASN A 86 -12.81 -2.39 12.46
CA ASN A 86 -13.66 -3.38 11.80
C ASN A 86 -15.15 -2.99 11.85
N ASN A 87 -15.61 -2.38 12.95
CA ASN A 87 -16.97 -1.86 13.07
C ASN A 87 -17.22 -0.68 12.12
N LEU A 88 -16.29 0.28 12.04
CA LEU A 88 -16.40 1.42 11.12
C LEU A 88 -16.46 0.96 9.66
N MET A 89 -15.57 0.05 9.27
CA MET A 89 -15.56 -0.56 7.94
C MET A 89 -16.82 -1.39 7.67
N ASN A 90 -17.44 -1.98 8.68
CA ASN A 90 -18.72 -2.68 8.50
C ASN A 90 -19.91 -1.71 8.36
N VAL A 91 -19.94 -0.62 9.14
CA VAL A 91 -21.02 0.37 9.09
C VAL A 91 -21.01 1.13 7.78
N GLU A 92 -19.83 1.53 7.27
CA GLU A 92 -19.70 2.26 6.01
C GLU A 92 -20.21 1.42 4.83
N LYS A 93 -19.87 0.11 4.79
CA LYS A 93 -20.25 -0.80 3.70
C LYS A 93 -21.70 -1.30 3.78
N THR A 94 -22.40 -1.14 4.91
CA THR A 94 -23.76 -1.66 5.12
C THR A 94 -24.76 -0.57 5.47
N THR A 95 -24.66 0.01 6.66
CA THR A 95 -25.65 0.93 7.22
C THR A 95 -25.62 2.30 6.54
N ASN A 96 -24.42 2.84 6.32
CA ASN A 96 -24.23 4.19 5.80
C ASN A 96 -23.91 4.22 4.29
N VAL A 97 -23.97 3.08 3.59
CA VAL A 97 -23.56 2.94 2.18
C VAL A 97 -24.23 3.96 1.24
N ASN A 98 -25.49 4.31 1.49
CA ASN A 98 -26.27 5.26 0.67
C ASN A 98 -26.26 6.70 1.22
N ASN A 99 -25.49 6.98 2.27
CA ASN A 99 -25.34 8.32 2.84
C ASN A 99 -23.87 8.76 2.73
N GLU A 100 -23.55 9.46 1.65
CA GLU A 100 -22.18 9.85 1.30
C GLU A 100 -21.45 10.56 2.45
N SER A 101 -22.11 11.51 3.13
CA SER A 101 -21.50 12.25 4.24
C SER A 101 -21.18 11.33 5.43
N LYS A 102 -22.12 10.47 5.84
CA LYS A 102 -21.90 9.56 6.96
C LYS A 102 -20.85 8.50 6.63
N ARG A 103 -20.91 7.94 5.42
CA ARG A 103 -19.92 6.98 4.93
C ARG A 103 -18.52 7.59 4.93
N TRP A 104 -18.39 8.82 4.45
CA TRP A 104 -17.11 9.54 4.47
C TRP A 104 -16.60 9.75 5.90
N ASP A 105 -17.46 10.18 6.83
CA ASP A 105 -17.09 10.34 8.23
C ASP A 105 -16.62 9.02 8.86
N ASP A 106 -17.25 7.89 8.53
CA ASP A 106 -16.83 6.56 8.99
C ASP A 106 -15.44 6.18 8.45
N LEU A 107 -15.17 6.43 7.16
CA LEU A 107 -13.86 6.16 6.53
C LEU A 107 -12.75 7.05 7.10
N VAL A 108 -13.03 8.32 7.38
CA VAL A 108 -12.07 9.23 8.03
C VAL A 108 -11.75 8.74 9.44
N LYS A 109 -12.75 8.32 10.22
CA LYS A 109 -12.52 7.74 11.56
C LYS A 109 -11.70 6.44 11.46
N ALA A 110 -12.01 5.57 10.51
CA ALA A 110 -11.25 4.34 10.30
C ALA A 110 -9.79 4.63 9.97
N ALA A 111 -9.52 5.60 9.10
CA ALA A 111 -8.16 6.05 8.80
C ALA A 111 -7.44 6.63 10.03
N ASN A 112 -8.15 7.36 10.91
CA ASN A 112 -7.57 7.85 12.17
C ASN A 112 -7.20 6.69 13.10
N VAL A 113 -8.04 5.66 13.24
CA VAL A 113 -7.69 4.46 14.02
C VAL A 113 -6.42 3.80 13.49
N VAL A 114 -6.25 3.70 12.18
CA VAL A 114 -5.02 3.16 11.55
C VAL A 114 -3.80 3.99 11.93
N ASN A 115 -3.90 5.33 11.89
CA ASN A 115 -2.81 6.23 12.25
C ASN A 115 -2.49 6.19 13.75
N ASP A 116 -3.51 6.23 14.61
CA ASP A 116 -3.36 6.29 16.07
C ASP A 116 -2.80 4.99 16.65
N THR A 117 -3.14 3.84 16.02
CA THR A 117 -2.61 2.53 16.40
C THR A 117 -1.28 2.19 15.72
N ALA A 118 -0.86 2.99 14.74
CA ALA A 118 0.37 2.79 13.97
C ALA A 118 0.53 1.35 13.42
N VAL A 119 -0.58 0.72 13.00
CA VAL A 119 -0.55 -0.64 12.41
C VAL A 119 0.31 -0.70 11.14
N ILE A 120 0.38 0.42 10.41
CA ILE A 120 1.31 0.64 9.31
C ILE A 120 1.99 2.00 9.50
N SER A 121 3.14 2.20 8.86
CA SER A 121 3.83 3.49 8.82
C SER A 121 3.87 4.00 7.37
N PRO A 122 2.99 4.94 6.98
CA PRO A 122 3.00 5.51 5.64
C PRO A 122 4.31 6.26 5.35
N LEU A 123 4.97 5.96 4.22
CA LEU A 123 6.25 6.59 3.86
C LEU A 123 6.11 7.69 2.81
N TYR A 124 5.51 7.37 1.66
CA TYR A 124 5.32 8.32 0.56
C TYR A 124 4.21 7.83 -0.37
N GLN A 125 3.67 8.75 -1.17
CA GLN A 125 2.77 8.42 -2.28
C GLN A 125 3.60 8.35 -3.57
N PRO A 126 3.62 7.21 -4.29
CA PRO A 126 4.45 7.07 -5.48
C PRO A 126 3.93 7.96 -6.62
N THR A 127 4.86 8.43 -7.46
CA THR A 127 4.55 9.09 -8.72
C THR A 127 5.19 8.31 -9.87
N LEU A 128 4.50 8.21 -11.01
CA LEU A 128 4.97 7.47 -12.17
C LEU A 128 5.59 8.44 -13.19
N ALA A 129 6.92 8.53 -13.21
CA ALA A 129 7.66 9.24 -14.25
C ALA A 129 7.95 8.30 -15.42
N THR A 130 7.23 8.47 -16.54
CA THR A 130 7.40 7.64 -17.75
C THR A 130 7.96 8.46 -18.91
N MET A 131 8.98 7.94 -19.59
CA MET A 131 9.43 8.45 -20.89
C MET A 131 8.80 7.63 -22.02
N VAL A 132 8.08 8.30 -22.92
CA VAL A 132 7.50 7.70 -24.12
C VAL A 132 8.31 8.16 -25.34
N LYS A 133 8.75 7.22 -26.19
CA LYS A 133 9.47 7.56 -27.42
C LYS A 133 8.61 8.47 -28.30
N SER A 134 9.22 9.48 -28.93
CA SER A 134 8.52 10.49 -29.74
C SER A 134 7.67 9.94 -30.89
N LYS A 135 7.97 8.73 -31.36
CA LYS A 135 7.19 8.03 -32.41
C LYS A 135 6.00 7.22 -31.90
N VAL A 136 5.88 7.02 -30.59
CA VAL A 136 4.74 6.34 -29.97
C VAL A 136 3.68 7.39 -29.67
N GLN A 137 2.47 7.15 -30.16
CA GLN A 137 1.35 8.08 -30.04
C GLN A 137 0.16 7.41 -29.36
N ASN A 138 -0.74 8.23 -28.80
CA ASN A 138 -2.01 7.81 -28.21
C ASN A 138 -1.87 6.76 -27.08
N VAL A 139 -0.81 6.89 -26.27
CA VAL A 139 -0.69 6.12 -25.03
C VAL A 139 -1.71 6.68 -24.03
N GLY A 140 -2.75 5.89 -23.71
CA GLY A 140 -3.73 6.24 -22.70
C GLY A 140 -3.26 5.87 -21.30
N TYR A 141 -3.88 6.49 -20.29
CA TYR A 141 -3.68 6.19 -18.88
C TYR A 141 -5.03 6.23 -18.15
N ASP A 142 -5.24 5.36 -17.16
CA ASP A 142 -6.35 5.49 -16.23
C ASP A 142 -6.04 6.49 -15.09
N ASN A 143 -7.01 6.72 -14.20
CA ASN A 143 -6.86 7.63 -13.06
C ASN A 143 -5.86 7.13 -11.99
N PHE A 144 -5.33 5.92 -12.14
CA PHE A 144 -4.38 5.28 -11.21
C PHE A 144 -2.97 5.14 -11.82
N GLY A 145 -2.79 5.59 -13.06
CA GLY A 145 -1.50 5.58 -13.77
C GLY A 145 -1.22 4.30 -14.56
N HIS A 146 -2.19 3.39 -14.72
CA HIS A 146 -2.04 2.20 -15.55
C HIS A 146 -2.14 2.57 -17.04
N PHE A 147 -1.24 2.00 -17.84
CA PHE A 147 -1.25 2.22 -19.28
C PHE A 147 -2.45 1.54 -19.95
N ILE A 148 -3.10 2.28 -20.85
CA ILE A 148 -4.13 1.79 -21.75
C ILE A 148 -3.56 1.81 -23.17
N PHE A 149 -3.29 0.62 -23.71
CA PHE A 149 -2.65 0.46 -25.02
C PHE A 149 -3.62 0.35 -26.20
N ARG A 150 -4.93 0.39 -25.96
CA ARG A 150 -5.97 0.14 -26.98
C ARG A 150 -5.81 0.99 -28.23
N ASP A 151 -5.53 2.28 -28.04
CA ASP A 151 -5.47 3.27 -29.11
C ASP A 151 -4.01 3.64 -29.48
N MET A 152 -3.02 2.94 -28.89
CA MET A 152 -1.60 3.19 -29.07
C MET A 152 -1.15 2.85 -30.49
N SER A 153 -0.30 3.70 -31.08
CA SER A 153 0.33 3.45 -32.37
C SER A 153 1.80 3.85 -32.40
N VAL A 154 2.53 3.30 -33.38
CA VAL A 154 3.92 3.67 -33.67
C VAL A 154 3.95 4.23 -35.09
N LYS A 155 4.46 5.45 -35.23
CA LYS A 155 4.71 6.09 -36.53
C LYS A 155 5.94 5.49 -37.23
#